data_AF-A0A8J4TVV6-F1
#
_entry.id   AF-A0A8J4TVV6-F1
#
_cell.length_a   1.000
_cell.length_b   1.000
_cell.length_c   1.000
_cell.angle_alpha   90.00
_cell.angle_beta   90.00
_cell.angle_gamma   90.00
#
_symmetry.space_group_name_H-M   'P 1'
#
loop_
_entity.id
_entity.type
_entity.pdbx_description
1 polymer ?
#
loop_
_entity_poly.entity_id
_entity_poly.type
_entity_poly.pdbx_seq_one_letter_code
_entity_poly.pdbx_strand_id
1 'polypeptide(L)'
;AEPWPENATLYQPLREDQILLSDCASSLAVQAYLRMLGLPVRIRCRANAEYMSPSGKVPFIHVGNQVVSELGPIVQFTRAKGHSLSDGLDDVQRAEMKAYMELVNNMLFTAELYIQWCDENTAAEITRPRYSSPYSWPLNHILAYQKQWEVRRKMNAIGWAGKTLEQVYEDVSQCCQALSQRLGTQPFFFNK
;
A
#
# COMPACT_ATOMS: atom_id res chain seq x y z
N ALA A 1 -26.76 5.53 -9.71
CA ALA A 1 -25.42 4.95 -9.84
C ALA A 1 -25.57 3.47 -10.12
N GLU A 2 -24.72 2.89 -10.97
CA GLU A 2 -24.69 1.43 -11.16
C GLU A 2 -24.35 0.76 -9.83
N PRO A 3 -25.09 -0.28 -9.40
CA PRO A 3 -24.85 -0.94 -8.13
C PRO A 3 -23.46 -1.56 -8.08
N TRP A 4 -22.88 -1.64 -6.88
CA TRP A 4 -21.60 -2.31 -6.69
C TRP A 4 -21.74 -3.79 -7.07
N PRO A 5 -20.94 -4.30 -8.03
CA PRO A 5 -21.15 -5.63 -8.55
C PRO A 5 -20.64 -6.71 -7.58
N GLU A 6 -21.38 -7.80 -7.41
CA GLU A 6 -21.01 -8.90 -6.51
C GLU A 6 -19.72 -9.65 -6.92
N ASN A 7 -19.33 -9.50 -8.19
CA ASN A 7 -18.09 -10.08 -8.73
C ASN A 7 -16.90 -9.11 -8.66
N ALA A 8 -17.03 -7.96 -7.97
CA ALA A 8 -15.91 -7.08 -7.68
C ALA A 8 -14.75 -7.88 -7.08
N THR A 9 -13.56 -7.69 -7.64
CA THR A 9 -12.39 -8.50 -7.30
C THR A 9 -11.22 -7.61 -6.91
N LEU A 10 -10.55 -7.94 -5.80
CA LEU A 10 -9.28 -7.33 -5.39
C LEU A 10 -8.16 -8.29 -5.73
N TYR A 11 -7.20 -7.82 -6.53
CA TYR A 11 -6.03 -8.56 -6.91
C TYR A 11 -4.83 -8.16 -6.07
N GLN A 12 -4.08 -9.16 -5.60
CA GLN A 12 -2.87 -9.01 -4.80
C GLN A 12 -1.89 -10.17 -5.08
N PRO A 13 -0.63 -10.07 -4.65
CA PRO A 13 0.34 -11.17 -4.74
C PRO A 13 -0.08 -12.40 -3.91
N LEU A 14 0.62 -13.52 -4.12
CA LEU A 14 0.41 -14.74 -3.34
C LEU A 14 0.68 -14.50 -1.84
N ARG A 15 -0.30 -14.79 -0.98
CA ARG A 15 -0.30 -14.37 0.43
C ARG A 15 0.80 -15.02 1.27
N GLU A 16 1.06 -16.30 1.04
CA GLU A 16 2.00 -17.07 1.86
C GLU A 16 3.44 -16.90 1.35
N ASP A 17 3.63 -17.00 0.04
CA ASP A 17 4.97 -17.19 -0.53
C ASP A 17 5.58 -15.96 -1.22
N GLN A 18 4.78 -14.92 -1.53
CA GLN A 18 5.23 -13.84 -2.40
C GLN A 18 5.01 -12.43 -1.84
N ILE A 19 3.86 -12.16 -1.21
CA ILE A 19 3.49 -10.81 -0.79
C ILE A 19 4.52 -10.26 0.20
N LEU A 20 5.03 -9.06 -0.07
CA LEU A 20 5.96 -8.38 0.82
C LEU A 20 5.20 -7.53 1.84
N LEU A 21 5.88 -7.09 2.91
CA LEU A 21 5.31 -6.24 3.97
C LEU A 21 4.50 -5.04 3.43
N SER A 22 5.10 -4.21 2.59
CA SER A 22 4.48 -3.04 1.94
C SER A 22 3.24 -3.34 1.11
N ASP A 23 3.28 -4.40 0.30
CA ASP A 23 2.13 -4.85 -0.50
C ASP A 23 1.02 -5.44 0.39
N CYS A 24 1.40 -6.11 1.48
CA CYS A 24 0.48 -6.66 2.47
C CYS A 24 -0.27 -5.54 3.20
N ALA A 25 0.46 -4.52 3.67
CA ALA A 25 -0.11 -3.34 4.32
C ALA A 25 -1.08 -2.61 3.37
N SER A 26 -0.66 -2.37 2.13
CA SER A 26 -1.51 -1.74 1.11
C SER A 26 -2.75 -2.58 0.78
N SER A 27 -2.61 -3.90 0.70
CA SER A 27 -3.72 -4.83 0.46
C SER A 27 -4.72 -4.83 1.60
N LEU A 28 -4.22 -4.83 2.84
CA LEU A 28 -5.05 -4.80 4.04
C LEU A 28 -5.80 -3.47 4.17
N ALA A 29 -5.15 -2.34 3.85
CA ALA A 29 -5.77 -1.02 3.88
C ALA A 29 -6.98 -0.93 2.94
N VAL A 30 -6.83 -1.40 1.68
CA VAL A 30 -7.94 -1.43 0.72
C VAL A 30 -9.04 -2.40 1.15
N GLN A 31 -8.69 -3.59 1.65
CA GLN A 31 -9.69 -4.54 2.15
C GLN A 31 -10.48 -3.99 3.33
N ALA A 32 -9.80 -3.35 4.29
CA ALA A 32 -10.43 -2.72 5.44
C ALA A 32 -11.37 -1.59 4.99
N TYR A 33 -10.89 -0.72 4.08
CA TYR A 33 -11.69 0.38 3.53
C TYR A 33 -12.98 -0.13 2.85
N LEU A 34 -12.89 -1.10 1.96
CA LEU A 34 -14.06 -1.66 1.26
C LEU A 34 -15.00 -2.38 2.22
N ARG A 35 -14.46 -3.11 3.20
CA ARG A 35 -15.25 -3.78 4.25
C ARG A 35 -16.02 -2.76 5.10
N MET A 36 -15.39 -1.66 5.50
CA MET A 36 -16.06 -0.60 6.27
C MET A 36 -17.19 0.06 5.49
N LEU A 37 -17.07 0.16 4.16
CA LEU A 37 -18.16 0.62 3.29
C LEU A 37 -19.26 -0.42 3.05
N GLY A 38 -19.11 -1.64 3.55
CA GLY A 38 -20.04 -2.74 3.26
C GLY A 38 -20.00 -3.20 1.80
N LEU A 39 -18.91 -2.93 1.08
CA LEU A 39 -18.77 -3.29 -0.33
C LEU A 39 -18.14 -4.68 -0.46
N PRO A 40 -18.86 -5.69 -1.00
CA PRO A 40 -18.33 -7.02 -1.14
C PRO A 40 -17.20 -7.04 -2.18
N VAL A 41 -16.11 -7.74 -1.86
CA VAL A 41 -15.00 -7.94 -2.79
C VAL A 41 -14.41 -9.33 -2.63
N ARG A 42 -14.14 -9.99 -3.75
CA ARG A 42 -13.47 -11.30 -3.79
C ARG A 42 -11.96 -11.08 -3.88
N ILE A 43 -11.20 -11.66 -2.97
CA ILE A 43 -9.74 -11.58 -3.02
C ILE A 43 -9.24 -12.64 -4.01
N ARG A 44 -8.44 -12.22 -4.99
CA ARG A 44 -7.75 -13.11 -5.93
C ARG A 44 -6.26 -12.89 -5.89
N CYS A 45 -5.55 -13.90 -5.39
CA CYS A 45 -4.09 -13.89 -5.42
C CYS A 45 -3.59 -14.29 -6.82
N ARG A 46 -2.62 -13.52 -7.35
CA ARG A 46 -1.97 -13.79 -8.64
C ARG A 46 -0.47 -13.51 -8.54
N ALA A 47 0.33 -14.44 -9.02
CA ALA A 47 1.79 -14.29 -9.04
C ALA A 47 2.25 -13.04 -9.80
N ASN A 48 1.57 -12.75 -10.92
CA ASN A 48 1.84 -11.61 -11.78
C ASN A 48 0.94 -10.39 -11.49
N ALA A 49 0.37 -10.28 -10.28
CA ALA A 49 -0.56 -9.19 -9.93
C ALA A 49 0.04 -7.79 -10.21
N GLU A 50 1.33 -7.59 -9.93
CA GLU A 50 2.02 -6.33 -10.23
C GLU A 50 1.90 -5.93 -11.71
N TYR A 51 2.13 -6.89 -12.62
CA TYR A 51 2.05 -6.68 -14.07
C TYR A 51 0.62 -6.59 -14.63
N MET A 52 -0.37 -7.04 -13.85
CA MET A 52 -1.79 -6.86 -14.20
C MET A 52 -2.30 -5.46 -13.82
N SER A 53 -1.62 -4.78 -12.90
CA SER A 53 -2.04 -3.48 -12.39
C SER A 53 -1.74 -2.36 -13.40
N PRO A 54 -2.68 -1.43 -13.63
CA PRO A 54 -2.45 -0.30 -14.54
C PRO A 54 -1.32 0.63 -14.08
N SER A 55 -1.03 0.69 -12.77
CA SER A 55 0.08 1.48 -12.23
C SER A 55 1.33 0.67 -11.89
N GLY A 56 1.33 -0.65 -12.14
CA GLY A 56 2.41 -1.53 -11.70
C GLY A 56 2.50 -1.67 -10.18
N LYS A 57 1.43 -1.32 -9.45
CA LYS A 57 1.37 -1.41 -7.98
C LYS A 57 0.17 -2.22 -7.53
N VAL A 58 0.33 -2.95 -6.44
CA VAL A 58 -0.72 -3.77 -5.81
C VAL A 58 -1.11 -3.17 -4.45
N PRO A 59 -2.35 -3.42 -3.98
CA PRO A 59 -3.44 -4.12 -4.66
C PRO A 59 -4.09 -3.26 -5.75
N PHE A 60 -4.91 -3.89 -6.57
CA PHE A 60 -5.86 -3.20 -7.44
C PHE A 60 -7.21 -3.90 -7.44
N ILE A 61 -8.27 -3.15 -7.74
CA ILE A 61 -9.63 -3.68 -7.86
C ILE A 61 -10.07 -3.72 -9.31
N HIS A 62 -10.86 -4.72 -9.64
CA HIS A 62 -11.58 -4.86 -10.89
C HIS A 62 -13.08 -4.85 -10.60
N VAL A 63 -13.77 -3.80 -11.05
CA VAL A 63 -15.19 -3.54 -10.74
C VAL A 63 -15.91 -3.16 -12.03
N GLY A 64 -16.73 -4.07 -12.56
CA GLY A 64 -17.32 -3.90 -13.89
C GLY A 64 -16.22 -3.82 -14.96
N ASN A 65 -16.21 -2.74 -15.74
CA ASN A 65 -15.20 -2.49 -16.79
C ASN A 65 -14.03 -1.61 -16.32
N GLN A 66 -13.92 -1.35 -15.02
CA GLN A 66 -12.94 -0.44 -14.44
C GLN A 66 -11.90 -1.21 -13.63
N VAL A 67 -10.62 -0.85 -13.84
CA VAL A 67 -9.48 -1.35 -13.07
C VAL A 67 -8.82 -0.17 -12.38
N VAL A 68 -8.76 -0.20 -11.05
CA VAL A 68 -8.26 0.91 -10.24
C VAL A 68 -7.27 0.38 -9.22
N SER A 69 -6.05 0.92 -9.23
CA SER A 69 -4.98 0.56 -8.30
C SER A 69 -4.75 1.65 -7.26
N GLU A 70 -4.13 1.27 -6.13
CA GLU A 70 -3.77 2.15 -5.01
C GLU A 70 -4.96 2.68 -4.20
N LEU A 71 -4.76 2.89 -2.90
CA LEU A 71 -5.84 3.27 -1.98
C LEU A 71 -6.48 4.62 -2.36
N GLY A 72 -5.67 5.64 -2.68
CA GLY A 72 -6.16 6.98 -3.02
C GLY A 72 -7.12 6.99 -4.21
N PRO A 73 -6.74 6.47 -5.38
CA PRO A 73 -7.64 6.34 -6.53
C PRO A 73 -8.85 5.46 -6.24
N ILE A 74 -8.72 4.37 -5.46
CA ILE A 74 -9.86 3.53 -5.05
C ILE A 74 -10.87 4.32 -4.22
N VAL A 75 -10.41 5.13 -3.26
CA VAL A 75 -11.27 6.01 -2.45
C VAL A 75 -12.02 7.03 -3.32
N GLN A 76 -11.37 7.57 -4.35
CA GLN A 76 -12.02 8.49 -5.29
C GLN A 76 -13.05 7.77 -6.16
N PHE A 77 -12.74 6.55 -6.61
CA PHE A 77 -13.61 5.71 -7.42
C PHE A 77 -14.89 5.32 -6.67
N THR A 78 -14.78 4.81 -5.43
CA THR A 78 -15.94 4.47 -4.59
C THR A 78 -16.78 5.70 -4.29
N ARG A 79 -16.14 6.85 -4.02
CA ARG A 79 -16.85 8.13 -3.81
C ARG A 79 -17.63 8.56 -5.03
N ALA A 80 -17.06 8.47 -6.24
CA ALA A 80 -17.76 8.75 -7.49
C ALA A 80 -18.97 7.82 -7.72
N LYS A 81 -18.95 6.61 -7.15
CA LYS A 81 -20.09 5.67 -7.13
C LYS A 81 -21.08 5.91 -5.98
N GLY A 82 -20.84 6.90 -5.11
CA GLY A 82 -21.71 7.26 -3.99
C GLY A 82 -21.39 6.56 -2.67
N HIS A 83 -20.19 5.99 -2.52
CA HIS A 83 -19.74 5.31 -1.30
C HIS A 83 -18.51 6.01 -0.70
N SER A 84 -18.63 6.57 0.49
CA SER A 84 -17.54 7.30 1.15
C SER A 84 -17.62 7.21 2.67
N LEU A 85 -16.48 6.94 3.31
CA LEU A 85 -16.35 6.99 4.78
C LEU A 85 -16.16 8.41 5.30
N SER A 86 -15.99 9.38 4.40
CA SER A 86 -15.63 10.78 4.72
C SER A 86 -16.77 11.77 4.53
N ASP A 87 -18.00 11.29 4.28
CA ASP A 87 -19.15 12.14 4.01
C ASP A 87 -19.57 12.97 5.22
N GLY A 88 -19.33 12.45 6.43
CA GLY A 88 -19.60 13.15 7.68
C GLY A 88 -18.51 14.13 8.13
N LEU A 89 -17.41 14.27 7.37
CA LEU A 89 -16.32 15.20 7.68
C LEU A 89 -16.56 16.56 7.05
N ASP A 90 -16.18 17.64 7.73
CA ASP A 90 -16.13 18.97 7.11
C ASP A 90 -14.90 19.14 6.18
N ASP A 91 -14.80 20.27 5.49
CA ASP A 91 -13.70 20.51 4.54
C ASP A 91 -12.32 20.56 5.21
N VAL A 92 -12.25 21.05 6.45
CA VAL A 92 -11.00 21.13 7.21
C VAL A 92 -10.57 19.73 7.62
N GLN A 93 -11.47 18.94 8.19
CA GLN A 93 -11.23 17.55 8.57
C GLN A 93 -10.86 16.69 7.35
N ARG A 94 -11.48 16.94 6.19
CA ARG A 94 -11.09 16.26 4.94
C ARG A 94 -9.68 16.63 4.49
N ALA A 95 -9.28 17.89 4.63
CA ALA A 95 -7.92 18.32 4.32
C ALA A 95 -6.90 17.70 5.29
N GLU A 96 -7.21 17.70 6.60
CA GLU A 96 -6.41 17.04 7.62
C GLU A 96 -6.26 15.53 7.35
N MET A 97 -7.36 14.83 7.04
CA MET A 97 -7.35 13.40 6.71
C MET A 97 -6.37 13.12 5.56
N LYS A 98 -6.43 13.92 4.49
CA LYS A 98 -5.51 13.79 3.36
C LYS A 98 -4.06 14.01 3.79
N ALA A 99 -3.79 15.01 4.63
CA ALA A 99 -2.44 15.28 5.14
C ALA A 99 -1.90 14.10 5.97
N TYR A 100 -2.72 13.49 6.84
CA TYR A 100 -2.31 12.33 7.62
C TYR A 100 -2.12 11.07 6.78
N MET A 101 -3.00 10.83 5.80
CA MET A 101 -2.81 9.73 4.83
C MET A 101 -1.49 9.90 4.07
N GLU A 102 -1.17 11.13 3.66
CA GLU A 102 0.06 11.44 2.95
C GLU A 102 1.29 11.29 3.86
N LEU A 103 1.20 11.67 5.13
CA LEU A 103 2.25 11.43 6.13
C LEU A 103 2.52 9.93 6.28
N VAL A 104 1.48 9.10 6.42
CA VAL A 104 1.60 7.64 6.51
C VAL A 104 2.26 7.06 5.26
N ASN A 105 1.82 7.48 4.07
CA ASN A 105 2.39 6.99 2.81
C ASN A 105 3.84 7.45 2.59
N ASN A 106 4.17 8.69 2.94
CA ASN A 106 5.52 9.22 2.74
C ASN A 106 6.51 8.70 3.78
N MET A 107 6.05 8.37 4.98
CA MET A 107 6.93 7.84 6.02
C MET A 107 6.89 6.33 6.13
N LEU A 108 5.76 5.75 6.55
CA LEU A 108 5.67 4.34 6.92
C LEU A 108 5.87 3.44 5.70
N PHE A 109 5.16 3.72 4.59
CA PHE A 109 5.32 2.94 3.37
C PHE A 109 6.73 3.09 2.74
N THR A 110 7.32 4.28 2.82
CA THR A 110 8.72 4.50 2.40
C THR A 110 9.69 3.70 3.26
N ALA A 111 9.50 3.67 4.58
CA ALA A 111 10.33 2.91 5.50
C ALA A 111 10.21 1.40 5.25
N GLU A 112 9.01 0.88 5.01
CA GLU A 112 8.81 -0.52 4.63
C GLU A 112 9.57 -0.88 3.36
N LEU A 113 9.49 -0.05 2.32
CA LEU A 113 10.25 -0.25 1.08
C LEU A 113 11.77 -0.17 1.31
N TYR A 114 12.22 0.75 2.15
CA TYR A 114 13.62 0.89 2.51
C TYR A 114 14.15 -0.38 3.17
N ILE A 115 13.48 -0.85 4.22
CA ILE A 115 13.85 -2.06 4.95
C ILE A 115 13.85 -3.28 4.02
N GLN A 116 12.86 -3.38 3.13
CA GLN A 116 12.77 -4.51 2.21
C GLN A 116 13.90 -4.57 1.18
N TRP A 117 14.31 -3.43 0.60
CA TRP A 117 15.12 -3.42 -0.62
C TRP A 117 16.50 -2.74 -0.47
N CYS A 118 16.67 -1.92 0.57
CA CYS A 118 17.90 -1.18 0.83
C CYS A 118 18.74 -1.78 1.95
N ASP A 119 18.11 -2.39 2.97
CA ASP A 119 18.84 -3.24 3.91
C ASP A 119 19.31 -4.52 3.22
N GLU A 120 20.63 -4.73 3.15
CA GLU A 120 21.22 -5.82 2.36
C GLU A 120 20.83 -7.20 2.90
N ASN A 121 20.76 -7.37 4.22
CA ASN A 121 20.42 -8.63 4.86
C ASN A 121 18.95 -8.99 4.56
N THR A 122 18.02 -8.07 4.84
CA THR A 122 16.60 -8.26 4.54
C THR A 122 16.37 -8.49 3.04
N ALA A 123 17.04 -7.71 2.18
CA ALA A 123 16.91 -7.86 0.73
C ALA A 123 17.39 -9.24 0.24
N ALA A 124 18.51 -9.72 0.77
CA ALA A 124 19.10 -10.99 0.37
C ALA A 124 18.36 -12.22 0.90
N GLU A 125 18.02 -12.22 2.18
CA GLU A 125 17.51 -13.39 2.89
C GLU A 125 16.00 -13.52 2.80
N ILE A 126 15.29 -12.39 2.65
CA ILE A 126 13.82 -12.37 2.74
C ILE A 126 13.21 -11.83 1.45
N THR A 127 13.52 -10.59 1.07
CA THR A 127 12.75 -9.87 0.04
C THR A 127 12.93 -10.46 -1.35
N ARG A 128 14.17 -10.67 -1.81
CA ARG A 128 14.42 -11.24 -3.15
C ARG A 128 13.89 -12.68 -3.28
N PRO A 129 14.17 -13.60 -2.33
CA PRO A 129 13.61 -14.95 -2.38
C PRO A 129 12.07 -14.95 -2.43
N ARG A 130 11.42 -14.12 -1.61
CA ARG A 130 9.96 -14.04 -1.54
C ARG A 130 9.35 -13.40 -2.78
N TYR A 131 9.84 -12.24 -3.21
CA TYR A 131 9.34 -11.53 -4.39
C TYR A 131 9.40 -12.39 -5.67
N SER A 132 10.47 -13.18 -5.79
CA SER A 132 10.77 -13.97 -6.99
C SER A 132 10.28 -15.42 -6.94
N SER A 133 9.73 -15.88 -5.82
CA SER A 133 9.31 -17.27 -5.59
C SER A 133 8.40 -17.88 -6.68
N PRO A 134 7.51 -17.13 -7.36
CA PRO A 134 6.65 -17.74 -8.37
C PRO A 134 7.31 -17.90 -9.75
N TYR A 135 8.49 -17.33 -9.96
CA TYR A 135 9.14 -17.28 -11.26
C TYR A 135 10.28 -18.30 -11.34
N SER A 136 10.50 -18.86 -12.53
CA SER A 136 11.63 -19.75 -12.80
C SER A 136 12.90 -18.98 -13.12
N TRP A 137 14.04 -19.65 -13.01
CA TRP A 137 15.31 -19.14 -13.52
C TRP A 137 15.27 -18.98 -15.05
N PRO A 138 15.82 -17.89 -15.62
CA PRO A 138 16.56 -16.80 -14.96
C PRO A 138 15.67 -15.60 -14.55
N LEU A 139 14.38 -15.63 -14.88
CA LEU A 139 13.46 -14.50 -14.72
C LEU A 139 13.35 -14.06 -13.26
N ASN A 140 13.31 -15.02 -12.32
CA ASN A 140 13.23 -14.77 -10.89
C ASN A 140 14.32 -13.78 -10.39
N HIS A 141 15.56 -13.98 -10.78
CA HIS A 141 16.67 -13.10 -10.41
C HIS A 141 16.57 -11.75 -11.12
N ILE A 142 16.30 -11.76 -12.44
CA ILE A 142 16.21 -10.53 -13.23
C ILE A 142 15.16 -9.59 -12.63
N LEU A 143 13.95 -10.10 -12.35
CA LEU A 143 12.86 -9.30 -11.79
C LEU A 143 13.18 -8.79 -10.38
N ALA A 144 13.74 -9.65 -9.51
CA ALA A 144 14.08 -9.25 -8.15
C ALA A 144 15.13 -8.14 -8.11
N TYR A 145 16.18 -8.25 -8.93
CA TYR A 145 17.16 -7.17 -9.05
C TYR A 145 16.52 -5.94 -9.67
N GLN A 146 15.82 -6.03 -10.80
CA GLN A 146 15.16 -4.87 -11.40
C GLN A 146 14.29 -4.10 -10.39
N LYS A 147 13.51 -4.81 -9.57
CA LYS A 147 12.71 -4.20 -8.50
C LYS A 147 13.56 -3.53 -7.43
N GLN A 148 14.61 -4.19 -6.97
CA GLN A 148 15.55 -3.62 -6.00
C GLN A 148 16.21 -2.33 -6.52
N TRP A 149 16.62 -2.33 -7.79
CA TRP A 149 17.21 -1.16 -8.45
C TRP A 149 16.20 -0.01 -8.57
N GLU A 150 14.95 -0.30 -8.93
CA GLU A 150 13.86 0.68 -8.96
C GLU A 150 13.67 1.35 -7.58
N VAL A 151 13.56 0.54 -6.51
CA VAL A 151 13.35 1.05 -5.15
C VAL A 151 14.56 1.85 -4.67
N ARG A 152 15.78 1.40 -4.92
CA ARG A 152 17.01 2.17 -4.58
C ARG A 152 17.07 3.51 -5.29
N ARG A 153 16.67 3.57 -6.57
CA ARG A 153 16.57 4.85 -7.31
C ARG A 153 15.52 5.77 -6.69
N LYS A 154 14.37 5.24 -6.27
CA LYS A 154 13.35 5.99 -5.53
C LYS A 154 13.92 6.53 -4.21
N MET A 155 14.61 5.69 -3.42
CA MET A 155 15.23 6.10 -2.17
C MET A 155 16.29 7.18 -2.37
N ASN A 156 17.08 7.10 -3.44
CA ASN A 156 18.03 8.15 -3.79
C ASN A 156 17.33 9.48 -4.10
N ALA A 157 16.27 9.45 -4.90
CA ALA A 157 15.53 10.66 -5.27
C ALA A 157 14.92 11.41 -4.08
N ILE A 158 14.54 10.69 -3.01
CA ILE A 158 13.99 11.29 -1.78
C ILE A 158 15.05 11.54 -0.69
N GLY A 159 16.35 11.33 -0.98
CA GLY A 159 17.45 11.57 -0.04
C GLY A 159 17.62 10.49 1.03
N TRP A 160 17.08 9.29 0.83
CA TRP A 160 17.16 8.16 1.76
C TRP A 160 18.28 7.17 1.44
N ALA A 161 18.94 7.27 0.29
CA ALA A 161 19.97 6.30 -0.12
C ALA A 161 21.15 6.14 0.85
N GLY A 162 21.45 7.18 1.65
CA GLY A 162 22.55 7.15 2.63
C GLY A 162 22.09 6.95 4.08
N LYS A 163 20.79 6.68 4.32
CA LYS A 163 20.29 6.50 5.68
C LYS A 163 20.77 5.18 6.30
N THR A 164 20.89 5.13 7.62
CA THR A 164 21.02 3.86 8.34
C THR A 164 19.64 3.33 8.75
N LEU A 165 19.56 2.05 9.13
CA LEU A 165 18.30 1.50 9.66
C LEU A 165 17.84 2.26 10.90
N GLU A 166 18.77 2.65 11.78
CA GLU A 166 18.47 3.41 13.00
C GLU A 166 17.84 4.77 12.67
N GLN A 167 18.33 5.46 11.64
CA GLN A 167 17.74 6.72 11.18
C GLN A 167 16.33 6.53 10.64
N VAL A 168 16.10 5.45 9.87
CA VAL A 168 14.77 5.11 9.36
C VAL A 168 13.81 4.78 10.52
N TYR A 169 14.26 4.05 11.54
CA TYR A 169 13.46 3.76 12.73
C TYR A 169 13.14 5.01 13.53
N GLU A 170 14.07 5.96 13.62
CA GLU A 170 13.83 7.25 14.26
C GLU A 170 12.76 8.06 13.49
N ASP A 171 12.82 8.10 12.16
CA ASP A 171 11.79 8.78 11.36
C ASP A 171 10.40 8.13 11.53
N VAL A 172 10.35 6.80 11.56
CA VAL A 172 9.11 6.04 11.84
C VAL A 172 8.59 6.35 13.24
N SER A 173 9.47 6.39 14.24
CA SER A 173 9.14 6.74 15.63
C SER A 173 8.50 8.13 15.71
N GLN A 174 9.10 9.12 15.06
CA GLN A 174 8.57 10.50 15.00
C GLN A 174 7.20 10.56 14.32
N CYS A 175 7.00 9.82 13.23
CA CYS A 175 5.70 9.73 12.58
C CYS A 175 4.64 9.08 13.48
N CYS A 176 4.98 7.97 14.14
CA CYS A 176 4.10 7.33 15.13
C CYS A 176 3.75 8.29 16.28
N GLN A 177 4.71 9.09 16.73
CA GLN A 177 4.50 10.09 17.78
C GLN A 177 3.57 11.21 17.32
N ALA A 178 3.72 11.71 16.08
CA ALA A 178 2.82 12.70 15.50
C ALA A 178 1.38 12.17 15.35
N LEU A 179 1.23 10.93 14.89
CA LEU A 179 -0.07 10.25 14.79
C LEU A 179 -0.69 10.02 16.18
N SER A 180 0.11 9.61 17.15
CA SER A 180 -0.31 9.40 18.55
C SER A 180 -0.77 10.71 19.20
N GLN A 181 -0.03 11.80 19.03
CA GLN A 181 -0.42 13.13 19.49
C GLN A 181 -1.74 13.58 18.87
N ARG A 182 -1.96 13.31 17.58
CA ARG A 182 -3.21 13.65 16.91
C ARG A 182 -4.41 12.83 17.41
N LEU A 183 -4.20 11.55 17.69
CA LEU A 183 -5.24 10.67 18.25
C LEU A 183 -5.57 11.05 19.69
N GLY A 184 -4.54 11.41 20.47
CA GLY A 184 -4.68 11.75 21.88
C GLY A 184 -5.32 10.60 22.67
N THR A 185 -6.42 10.89 23.37
CA THR A 185 -7.21 9.90 24.11
C THR A 185 -8.46 9.44 23.36
N GLN A 186 -8.63 9.86 22.11
CA GLN A 186 -9.84 9.57 21.32
C GLN A 186 -9.75 8.17 20.68
N PRO A 187 -10.89 7.51 20.45
CA PRO A 187 -10.92 6.22 19.74
C PRO A 187 -10.64 6.36 18.23
N PHE A 188 -10.92 7.53 17.64
CA PHE A 188 -10.76 7.80 16.21
C PHE A 188 -10.21 9.21 15.98
N PHE A 189 -9.50 9.43 14.87
CA PHE A 189 -8.88 10.73 14.54
C PHE A 189 -9.88 11.88 14.41
N PHE A 190 -11.11 11.62 13.96
CA PHE A 190 -12.12 12.64 13.69
C PHE A 190 -13.40 12.47 14.51
N ASN A 191 -13.34 11.73 15.63
CA ASN A 191 -14.43 11.53 16.60
C ASN A 191 -15.77 11.03 15.99
N LYS A 192 -15.70 10.27 14.91
CA LYS A 192 -16.83 9.59 14.26
C LYS A 192 -16.40 8.22 13.78
#